data_AF-A0A920JGY7-F1
#
_entry.id   AF-A0A920JGY7-F1
#
_cell.length_a   1.000
_cell.length_b   1.000
_cell.length_c   1.000
_cell.angle_alpha   90.00
_cell.angle_beta   90.00
_cell.angle_gamma   90.00
#
_symmetry.space_group_name_H-M   'P 1'
#
loop_
_entity.id
_entity.type
_entity.pdbx_description
1 polymer ?
#
loop_
_entity_poly.entity_id
_entity_poly.type
_entity_poly.pdbx_seq_one_letter_code
_entity_poly.pdbx_strand_id
1 'polypeptide(L)' 'MTYRISEIETYPKNQICVISTGSQGEPRSSLNLSAQNSGKWLRIDENDVIIFSSRTIPGNEKRVARLENFSLA' A
#
# COMPACT_ATOMS: atom_id res chain seq x y z
N MET A 1 15.77 13.15 -1.22
CA MET A 1 14.73 14.13 -0.83
C MET A 1 13.54 13.33 -0.32
N THR A 2 12.89 13.74 0.77
CA THR A 2 11.68 13.09 1.30
C THR A 2 10.55 14.10 1.31
N TYR A 3 9.34 13.66 0.96
CA TYR A 3 8.16 14.50 0.91
C TYR A 3 7.17 14.12 2.00
N ARG A 4 6.31 15.07 2.40
CA ARG A 4 5.23 14.74 3.32
C ARG A 4 4.11 14.06 2.55
N ILE A 5 3.53 13.02 3.14
CA ILE A 5 2.45 12.25 2.49
C ILE A 5 1.25 13.14 2.12
N SER A 6 1.00 14.21 2.87
CA SER A 6 -0.05 15.19 2.59
C SER A 6 0.14 15.96 1.28
N GLU A 7 1.33 15.92 0.68
CA GLU A 7 1.69 16.62 -0.55
C GLU A 7 1.71 15.68 -1.77
N ILE A 8 1.38 14.40 -1.61
CA ILE A 8 1.55 13.37 -2.65
C ILE A 8 0.83 13.71 -3.96
N GLU A 9 -0.38 14.27 -3.87
CA GLU A 9 -1.20 14.69 -5.02
C GLU A 9 -0.61 15.86 -5.82
N THR A 10 0.43 16.53 -5.30
CA THR A 10 1.08 17.67 -5.97
C THR A 10 2.19 17.26 -6.94
N TYR A 11 2.58 15.98 -6.95
CA TYR A 11 3.65 15.46 -7.79
C TYR A 11 3.11 14.50 -8.85
N PRO A 12 3.73 14.41 -10.04
CA PRO A 12 3.38 13.40 -11.03
C PRO A 12 3.55 11.98 -10.46
N LYS A 13 2.56 11.11 -10.67
CA LYS A 13 2.56 9.73 -10.13
C LYS A 13 3.84 8.94 -10.47
N ASN A 14 4.37 9.11 -11.68
CA ASN A 14 5.57 8.43 -12.15
C ASN A 14 6.89 8.97 -11.56
N GLN A 15 6.84 9.95 -10.66
CA GLN A 15 8.01 10.53 -9.99
C GLN A 15 8.01 10.28 -8.48
N ILE A 16 7.05 9.49 -7.97
CA ILE A 16 6.90 9.21 -6.55
C ILE A 16 7.10 7.72 -6.30
N CYS A 17 7.82 7.39 -5.22
CA CYS A 17 7.84 6.06 -4.63
C CYS A 17 7.37 6.18 -3.18
N VAL A 18 6.33 5.42 -2.82
CA VAL A 18 5.79 5.38 -1.46
C VAL A 18 6.30 4.13 -0.76
N ILE A 19 7.04 4.32 0.33
CA ILE A 19 7.41 3.23 1.23
C ILE A 19 6.35 3.15 2.32
N SER A 20 5.73 1.98 2.47
CA SER A 20 4.57 1.78 3.34
C SER A 20 4.78 0.61 4.30
N THR A 21 4.09 0.65 5.44
CA THR A 21 3.96 -0.49 6.35
C THR A 21 2.82 -1.41 5.91
N GLY A 22 2.80 -2.65 6.39
CA GLY A 22 1.70 -3.59 6.11
C GLY A 22 2.07 -4.83 5.33
N SER A 23 3.35 -5.20 5.29
CA SER A 23 3.86 -6.31 4.48
C SER A 23 3.29 -7.68 4.87
N GLN A 24 2.67 -7.82 6.05
CA GLN A 24 2.03 -9.06 6.51
C GLN A 24 0.49 -8.99 6.48
N GLY A 25 -0.08 -7.96 5.83
CA GLY A 25 -1.53 -7.77 5.77
C GLY A 25 -2.12 -7.29 7.10
N GLU A 26 -1.36 -6.54 7.91
CA GLU A 26 -1.84 -6.01 9.18
C GLU A 26 -3.06 -5.09 8.95
N PRO A 27 -4.21 -5.30 9.63
CA PRO A 27 -5.48 -4.62 9.33
C PRO A 27 -5.44 -3.08 9.33
N ARG A 28 -4.58 -2.48 10.15
CA ARG A 28 -4.48 -1.01 10.31
C ARG A 28 -3.22 -0.41 9.69
N SER A 29 -2.47 -1.22 8.94
CA SER A 29 -1.29 -0.73 8.24
C SER A 29 -1.66 0.22 7.12
N SER A 30 -0.72 1.09 6.74
CA SER A 30 -0.98 2.09 5.71
C SER A 30 -1.31 1.43 4.37
N LEU A 31 -0.59 0.38 3.96
CA LEU A 31 -0.87 -0.32 2.71
C LEU A 31 -2.27 -0.96 2.72
N ASN A 32 -2.66 -1.61 3.81
CA ASN A 32 -3.95 -2.29 3.88
C ASN A 32 -5.15 -1.33 3.90
N LEU A 33 -5.02 -0.19 4.60
CA LEU A 33 -6.04 0.85 4.56
C LEU A 33 -6.15 1.49 3.17
N SER A 34 -5.01 1.69 2.49
CA SER A 34 -4.96 2.30 1.16
C SER A 34 -5.54 1.36 0.09
N ALA A 35 -5.21 0.07 0.13
CA ALA A 35 -5.77 -0.95 -0.77
C ALA A 35 -7.29 -1.11 -0.59
N GLN A 36 -7.80 -0.91 0.63
CA GLN A 36 -9.25 -0.89 0.89
C GLN A 36 -9.90 0.48 0.62
N ASN A 37 -9.17 1.45 0.07
CA ASN A 37 -9.64 2.83 -0.18
C ASN A 37 -10.24 3.52 1.07
N SER A 38 -9.72 3.16 2.25
CA SER A 38 -10.13 3.66 3.57
C SER A 38 -9.07 4.53 4.25
N GLY A 39 -7.88 4.60 3.65
CA GLY A 39 -6.79 5.46 4.10
C GLY A 39 -7.07 6.94 3.87
N LYS A 40 -6.55 7.79 4.76
CA LYS A 40 -6.72 9.25 4.67
C LYS A 40 -5.90 9.89 3.55
N TRP A 41 -4.68 9.37 3.31
CA TRP A 41 -3.65 10.09 2.57
C TRP A 41 -3.23 9.44 1.26
N LEU A 42 -3.38 8.12 1.13
CA LEU A 42 -2.98 7.37 -0.04
C LEU A 42 -4.19 6.62 -0.57
N ARG A 43 -4.51 6.88 -1.83
CA ARG A 43 -5.48 6.11 -2.62
C ARG A 43 -4.70 5.37 -3.69
N ILE A 44 -4.96 4.09 -3.81
CA ILE A 44 -4.41 3.22 -4.84
C ILE A 44 -5.43 3.15 -5.96
N ASP A 45 -4.98 3.30 -7.20
CA ASP A 45 -5.79 3.04 -8.38
C ASP A 45 -5.17 1.96 -9.28
N GLU A 46 -5.90 1.58 -10.33
CA GLU A 46 -5.56 0.52 -11.27
C GLU A 46 -4.23 0.73 -12.03
N ASN A 47 -3.70 1.96 -12.05
CA ASN A 47 -2.45 2.28 -12.74
C ASN A 47 -1.23 2.30 -11.80
N ASP A 48 -1.45 2.16 -10.48
CA ASP A 48 -0.38 2.14 -9.50
C ASP A 48 0.27 0.74 -9.43
N VAL A 49 1.58 0.70 -9.22
CA VAL A 49 2.34 -0.56 -9.06
C VAL A 49 2.64 -0.79 -7.60
N ILE A 50 2.28 -1.97 -7.09
CA ILE A 50 2.52 -2.38 -5.71
C ILE A 50 3.57 -3.48 -5.67
N ILE A 51 4.61 -3.27 -4.86
CA ILE A 51 5.70 -4.23 -4.68
C ILE A 51 5.72 -4.71 -3.24
N PHE A 52 5.47 -6.01 -3.05
CA PHE A 52 5.65 -6.69 -1.76
C PHE A 52 7.11 -7.10 -1.58
N SER A 53 7.93 -6.16 -1.10
CA SER A 53 9.36 -6.40 -0.83
C SER A 53 9.60 -7.15 0.49
N SER A 54 8.91 -8.28 0.70
CA SER A 54 8.94 -9.06 1.94
C SER A 54 8.63 -10.53 1.71
N ARG A 55 8.96 -11.36 2.70
CA ARG A 55 8.49 -12.74 2.78
C ARG A 55 7.31 -12.84 3.75
N THR A 56 6.33 -13.67 3.41
CA THR A 56 5.22 -13.99 4.31
C THR A 56 5.74 -14.80 5.49
N ILE A 57 5.45 -14.34 6.71
CA ILE A 57 5.74 -15.07 7.94
C ILE A 57 4.67 -16.15 8.13
N PRO A 58 5.04 -17.39 8.53
CA PRO A 58 4.07 -18.44 8.79
C PRO A 58 2.95 -17.99 9.73
N GLY A 59 1.69 -18.23 9.33
CA GLY A 59 0.49 -17.81 10.06
C GLY A 59 -0.14 -16.50 9.56
N ASN A 60 0.51 -15.76 8.66
CA ASN A 60 -0.03 -14.53 8.06
C ASN A 60 -0.56 -14.71 6.63
N GLU A 61 -0.54 -15.92 6.07
CA GLU A 61 -0.83 -16.21 4.65
C GLU A 61 -2.19 -15.67 4.23
N LYS A 62 -3.23 -15.90 5.04
CA LYS A 62 -4.59 -15.41 4.76
C LYS A 62 -4.68 -13.89 4.75
N ARG A 63 -3.89 -13.20 5.59
CA ARG A 63 -3.90 -11.73 5.67
C ARG A 63 -3.20 -11.13 4.46
N VAL A 64 -2.06 -11.69 4.09
CA VAL A 64 -1.31 -11.28 2.90
C VAL A 64 -2.14 -11.52 1.63
N ALA A 65 -2.73 -12.71 1.46
CA ALA A 65 -3.57 -13.01 0.30
C ALA A 65 -4.79 -12.08 0.19
N ARG A 66 -5.40 -11.71 1.32
CA ARG A 66 -6.50 -10.74 1.32
C ARG A 66 -6.02 -9.34 0.90
N LEU A 67 -4.84 -8.92 1.35
CA LEU A 67 -4.25 -7.66 0.96
C LEU A 67 -3.95 -7.63 -0.55
N GLU A 68 -3.31 -8.67 -1.08
CA GLU A 68 -3.05 -8.81 -2.52
C GLU A 68 -4.33 -8.69 -3.36
N ASN A 69 -5.43 -9.29 -2.91
CA ASN A 69 -6.72 -9.19 -3.59
C ASN A 69 -7.30 -7.76 -3.63
N PHE A 70 -7.12 -6.97 -2.57
CA PHE A 70 -7.55 -5.56 -2.57
C PHE A 70 -6.63 -4.66 -3.40
N SER A 71 -5.38 -5.08 -3.56
CA SER A 71 -4.34 -4.32 -4.27
C SER A 71 -4.37 -4.52 -5.79
N LEU A 72 -5.07 -5.54 -6.29
CA LEU A 72 -5.15 -5.91 -7.71
C LEU A 72 -6.55 -5.72 -8.31
N ALA A 73 -7.48 -5.14 -7.55
CA ALA A 73 -8.87 -4.90 -7.93
C ALA A 73 -9.13 -3.41 -8.10
#